data_AF-A0A0J9Y4E4-F1
#
_entry.id   AF-A0A0J9Y4E4-F1
#
_cell.length_a   1.000
_cell.length_b   1.000
_cell.length_c   1.000
_cell.angle_alpha   90.00
_cell.angle_beta   90.00
_cell.angle_gamma   90.00
#
_symmetry.space_group_name_H-M   'P 1'
#
loop_
_entity.id
_entity.type
_entity.pdbx_description
1 polymer ?
#
loop_
_entity_poly.entity_id
_entity_poly.type
_entity_poly.pdbx_seq_one_letter_code
_entity_poly.pdbx_strand_id
1 'polypeptide(L)'
;VERLLKETVDHVVSTLNVSSSLAKILLHFYKWDDSTLIQLYRVDPCKVLVDCFVCAGSSKQQPDTMSCVVCTRLQDECTKMYALDCGHSFCSACWMEYIETQLCNGLSITSALIT
;
A
#
# COMPACT_ATOMS: atom_id res chain seq x y z
N VAL A 1 19.49 -6.60 13.36
CA VAL A 1 18.55 -6.95 12.27
C VAL A 1 17.93 -5.69 11.67
N GLU A 2 17.30 -4.82 12.46
CA GLU A 2 16.69 -3.57 11.96
C GLU A 2 17.63 -2.68 11.14
N ARG A 3 18.89 -2.52 11.57
CA ARG A 3 19.90 -1.76 10.83
C ARG A 3 20.16 -2.33 9.43
N LEU A 4 20.31 -3.66 9.33
CA LEU A 4 20.56 -4.34 8.05
C LEU A 4 19.35 -4.18 7.11
N LEU A 5 18.13 -4.35 7.64
CA LEU A 5 16.90 -4.15 6.86
C LEU A 5 16.80 -2.70 6.34
N LYS A 6 17.18 -1.73 7.19
CA LYS A 6 17.19 -0.31 6.80
C LYS A 6 18.23 -0.03 5.71
N GLU A 7 19.44 -0.55 5.85
CA GLU A 7 20.50 -0.41 4.84
C GLU A 7 20.07 -0.99 3.48
N THR A 8 19.44 -2.17 3.47
CA THR A 8 18.88 -2.77 2.24
C THR A 8 17.77 -1.92 1.64
N VAL A 9 16.87 -1.37 2.46
CA VAL A 9 15.82 -0.45 1.98
C VAL A 9 16.44 0.81 1.38
N ASP A 10 17.41 1.43 2.05
CA ASP A 10 18.08 2.65 1.57
C ASP A 10 18.85 2.39 0.27
N HIS A 11 19.46 1.20 0.11
CA HIS A 11 20.09 0.74 -1.13
C HIS A 11 19.08 0.65 -2.29
N VAL A 12 17.93 0.02 -2.08
CA VAL A 12 16.88 -0.09 -3.11
C VAL A 12 16.27 1.27 -3.45
N VAL A 13 16.01 2.12 -2.45
CA VAL A 13 15.49 3.48 -2.63
C VAL A 13 16.41 4.31 -3.53
N SER A 14 17.70 4.32 -3.22
CA SER A 14 18.69 5.07 -4.00
C SER A 14 18.90 4.49 -5.41
N THR A 15 18.88 3.16 -5.56
CA THR A 15 19.17 2.51 -6.84
C THR A 15 18.00 2.56 -7.82
N LEU A 16 16.76 2.43 -7.33
CA LEU A 16 15.55 2.40 -8.16
C LEU A 16 14.80 3.74 -8.19
N ASN A 17 15.19 4.70 -7.35
CA ASN A 17 14.54 6.00 -7.19
C ASN A 17 13.04 5.91 -6.85
N VAL A 18 12.72 5.07 -5.86
CA VAL A 18 11.36 4.81 -5.36
C VAL A 18 11.20 5.28 -3.92
N SER A 19 9.96 5.41 -3.44
CA SER A 19 9.70 5.75 -2.04
C SER A 19 10.12 4.62 -1.09
N SER A 20 10.46 4.95 0.16
CA SER A 20 10.83 3.96 1.19
C SER A 20 9.73 2.93 1.42
N SER A 21 8.46 3.36 1.38
CA SER A 21 7.30 2.45 1.50
C SER A 21 7.24 1.46 0.35
N LEU A 22 7.43 1.93 -0.89
CA LEU A 22 7.43 1.08 -2.07
C LEU A 22 8.61 0.09 -2.04
N ALA A 23 9.82 0.55 -1.69
CA ALA A 23 10.99 -0.32 -1.55
C ALA A 23 10.75 -1.47 -0.56
N LYS A 24 10.11 -1.21 0.59
CA LYS A 24 9.78 -2.25 1.58
C LYS A 24 8.79 -3.29 1.03
N ILE A 25 7.77 -2.85 0.29
CA ILE A 25 6.79 -3.76 -0.33
C ILE A 25 7.48 -4.64 -1.37
N LEU A 26 8.26 -4.04 -2.27
CA LEU A 26 9.01 -4.77 -3.28
C LEU A 26 9.96 -5.79 -2.62
N LEU A 27 10.75 -5.37 -1.64
CA LEU A 27 11.65 -6.28 -0.92
C LEU A 27 10.89 -7.42 -0.25
N HIS A 28 9.71 -7.17 0.32
CA HIS A 28 8.90 -8.22 0.92
C HIS A 28 8.48 -9.30 -0.09
N PHE A 29 7.95 -8.91 -1.26
CA PHE A 29 7.55 -9.85 -2.32
C PHE A 29 8.72 -10.65 -2.89
N TYR A 30 9.90 -10.03 -2.97
CA TYR A 30 11.14 -10.67 -3.40
C TYR A 30 11.93 -11.31 -2.25
N LYS A 31 11.30 -11.53 -1.09
CA LYS A 31 11.90 -12.21 0.08
C LYS A 31 13.25 -11.61 0.52
N TRP A 32 13.36 -10.29 0.41
CA TRP A 32 14.55 -9.48 0.72
C TRP A 32 15.77 -9.76 -0.18
N ASP A 33 15.57 -10.34 -1.36
CA ASP A 33 16.60 -10.43 -2.42
C ASP A 33 16.60 -9.14 -3.26
N ASP A 34 17.41 -8.18 -2.84
CA ASP A 34 17.55 -6.88 -3.51
C ASP A 34 18.19 -7.00 -4.89
N SER A 35 19.09 -7.96 -5.08
CA SER A 35 19.80 -8.19 -6.33
C SER A 35 18.83 -8.64 -7.44
N THR A 36 18.02 -9.66 -7.17
CA THR A 36 17.00 -10.15 -8.10
C THR A 36 15.93 -9.09 -8.37
N LEU A 37 15.47 -8.38 -7.32
CA LEU A 37 14.53 -7.28 -7.45
C LEU A 37 15.05 -6.18 -8.38
N ILE A 38 16.27 -5.68 -8.15
CA ILE A 38 16.87 -4.59 -8.94
C ILE A 38 17.04 -5.04 -10.39
N GLN A 39 17.48 -6.27 -10.63
CA GLN A 39 17.64 -6.81 -11.99
C GLN A 39 16.31 -6.84 -12.73
N LEU A 40 15.26 -7.41 -12.14
CA LEU A 40 13.95 -7.53 -12.79
C LEU A 40 13.26 -6.18 -12.96
N TYR A 41 13.37 -5.29 -11.96
CA TYR A 41 12.79 -3.96 -12.03
C TYR A 41 13.42 -3.12 -13.15
N ARG A 42 14.72 -3.27 -13.43
CA ARG A 42 15.38 -2.58 -14.55
C ARG A 42 14.92 -3.08 -15.92
N VAL A 43 14.48 -4.34 -16.01
CA VAL A 43 13.98 -4.93 -17.26
C VAL A 43 12.54 -4.47 -17.53
N ASP A 44 11.66 -4.59 -16.54
CA ASP A 44 10.25 -4.21 -16.67
C ASP A 44 9.68 -3.76 -15.30
N PRO A 45 9.76 -2.46 -14.99
CA PRO A 45 9.21 -1.91 -13.75
C PRO A 45 7.71 -2.17 -13.62
N CYS A 46 6.96 -2.05 -14.71
CA CYS A 46 5.50 -2.19 -14.70
C CYS A 46 5.09 -3.59 -14.29
N LYS A 47 5.74 -4.62 -14.84
CA LYS A 47 5.50 -6.00 -14.46
C LYS A 47 5.79 -6.24 -12.97
N VAL A 48 6.92 -5.76 -12.47
CA VAL A 48 7.28 -5.90 -11.05
C VAL A 48 6.24 -5.24 -10.14
N LEU A 49 5.78 -4.04 -10.49
CA LEU A 49 4.77 -3.32 -9.73
C LEU A 49 3.40 -4.02 -9.74
N VAL A 50 3.02 -4.63 -10.87
CA VAL A 50 1.78 -5.43 -10.99
C VAL A 50 1.89 -6.72 -10.18
N ASP A 51 3.01 -7.44 -10.29
CA ASP A 51 3.26 -8.68 -9.53
C ASP A 51 3.28 -8.44 -8.01
N CYS A 52 3.65 -7.23 -7.58
CA CYS A 52 3.63 -6.80 -6.18
C CYS A 52 2.32 -6.10 -5.76
N PHE A 53 1.30 -6.08 -6.63
CA PHE A 53 -0.01 -5.44 -6.38
C PHE A 53 0.07 -3.94 -6.02
N VAL A 54 1.11 -3.24 -6.50
CA VAL A 54 1.33 -1.81 -6.24
C VAL A 54 0.54 -0.94 -7.21
N CYS A 55 0.26 -1.43 -8.42
CA CYS A 55 -0.54 -0.69 -9.38
C CYS A 55 -2.03 -0.77 -9.04
N ALA A 56 -2.53 0.24 -8.32
CA ALA A 56 -3.95 0.54 -8.31
C ALA A 56 -4.32 1.14 -9.68
N GLY A 57 -5.33 0.58 -10.36
CA GLY A 57 -5.83 1.15 -11.60
C GLY A 57 -6.17 2.63 -11.42
N SER A 58 -5.93 3.44 -12.46
CA SER A 58 -6.23 4.87 -12.46
C SER A 58 -7.74 5.07 -12.26
N SER A 59 -8.18 5.22 -11.02
CA SER A 59 -9.58 5.48 -10.73
C SER A 59 -9.84 6.96 -10.95
N LYS A 60 -10.82 7.27 -11.79
CA LYS A 60 -11.33 8.64 -11.92
C LYS A 60 -11.89 9.03 -10.56
N GLN A 61 -11.49 10.19 -10.04
CA GLN A 61 -12.04 10.76 -8.80
C GLN A 61 -13.57 10.61 -8.84
N GLN A 62 -14.11 9.81 -7.92
CA GLN A 62 -15.55 9.77 -7.71
C GLN A 62 -15.97 11.15 -7.17
N PRO A 63 -17.19 11.63 -7.50
CA PRO A 63 -17.70 12.87 -6.95
C PRO A 63 -17.67 12.81 -5.41
N ASP A 64 -17.36 13.94 -4.77
CA ASP A 64 -17.36 14.09 -3.31
C ASP A 64 -18.67 13.52 -2.72
N THR A 65 -18.57 12.37 -2.07
CA THR A 65 -19.70 11.76 -1.37
C THR A 65 -19.96 12.58 -0.11
N MET A 66 -21.17 13.13 0.02
CA MET A 66 -21.59 13.94 1.18
C MET A 66 -21.65 13.14 2.50
N SER A 67 -21.41 11.83 2.45
CA SER A 67 -21.44 10.93 3.61
C SER A 67 -20.42 9.81 3.47
N CYS A 68 -20.01 9.24 4.61
CA CYS A 68 -19.20 8.04 4.65
C CYS A 68 -20.06 6.82 4.30
N VAL A 69 -19.71 6.07 3.25
CA VAL A 69 -20.51 4.90 2.83
C VAL A 69 -20.45 3.70 3.78
N VAL A 70 -19.48 3.66 4.70
CA VAL A 70 -19.34 2.57 5.68
C VAL A 70 -20.27 2.77 6.88
N CYS A 71 -20.23 3.96 7.51
CA CYS A 71 -21.07 4.24 8.68
C CYS A 71 -22.30 5.11 8.38
N THR A 72 -22.51 5.51 7.13
CA THR A 72 -23.64 6.33 6.64
C THR A 72 -23.80 7.73 7.24
N ARG A 73 -22.88 8.16 8.12
CA ARG A 73 -22.85 9.52 8.68
C ARG A 73 -22.46 10.56 7.64
N LEU A 74 -23.06 11.73 7.73
CA LEU A 74 -22.73 12.87 6.87
C LEU A 74 -21.29 13.34 7.13
N GLN A 75 -20.71 14.02 6.16
CA GLN A 75 -19.34 14.52 6.24
C GLN A 75 -19.16 15.54 7.37
N ASP A 76 -20.16 16.38 7.65
CA ASP A 76 -20.11 17.35 8.75
C ASP A 76 -20.14 16.70 10.14
N GLU A 77 -20.74 15.52 10.24
CA GLU A 77 -20.77 14.69 11.45
C GLU A 77 -19.47 13.89 11.65
N CYS A 78 -18.59 13.86 10.64
CA CYS A 78 -17.35 13.13 10.63
C CYS A 78 -16.14 14.04 10.89
N THR A 79 -15.17 13.58 11.70
CA THR A 79 -13.99 14.40 12.05
C THR A 79 -13.14 14.73 10.83
N LYS A 80 -12.79 13.72 10.02
CA LYS A 80 -11.99 13.83 8.79
C LYS A 80 -12.34 12.70 7.84
N MET A 81 -12.19 12.95 6.54
CA MET A 81 -12.32 11.96 5.48
C MET A 81 -10.95 11.73 4.83
N TYR A 82 -10.63 10.48 4.50
CA TYR A 82 -9.38 10.11 3.82
C TYR A 82 -9.68 9.20 2.63
N ALA A 83 -8.90 9.35 1.58
CA ALA A 83 -8.92 8.51 0.39
C ALA A 83 -7.52 8.00 0.05
N LEU A 84 -7.46 6.82 -0.58
CA LEU A 84 -6.26 6.31 -1.23
C LEU A 84 -6.24 6.74 -2.71
N ASP A 85 -5.24 6.31 -3.46
CA ASP A 85 -5.10 6.62 -4.89
C ASP A 85 -6.27 6.12 -5.76
N CYS A 86 -7.08 5.19 -5.25
CA CYS A 86 -8.32 4.75 -5.90
C CYS A 86 -9.48 5.76 -5.78
N GLY A 87 -9.31 6.85 -5.03
CA GLY A 87 -10.28 7.94 -4.90
C GLY A 87 -11.46 7.67 -3.97
N HIS A 88 -11.60 6.46 -3.41
CA HIS A 88 -12.66 6.16 -2.46
C HIS A 88 -12.38 6.80 -1.09
N SER A 89 -13.33 7.60 -0.61
CA SER A 89 -13.19 8.38 0.62
C SER A 89 -14.05 7.82 1.74
N PHE A 90 -13.46 7.68 2.93
CA PHE A 90 -14.13 7.18 4.14
C PHE A 90 -13.72 7.99 5.37
N CYS A 91 -14.56 8.00 6.40
CA CYS A 91 -14.25 8.76 7.62
C CYS A 91 -13.11 8.11 8.42
N SER A 92 -12.39 8.92 9.20
CA SER A 92 -11.23 8.50 9.99
C SER A 92 -11.52 7.35 10.95
N ALA A 93 -12.72 7.32 11.54
CA ALA A 93 -13.15 6.26 12.44
C ALA A 93 -13.27 4.90 11.71
N CYS A 94 -13.92 4.89 10.55
CA CYS A 94 -14.06 3.67 9.75
C CYS A 94 -12.72 3.17 9.20
N TRP A 95 -11.80 4.07 8.82
CA TRP A 95 -10.44 3.69 8.44
C TRP A 95 -9.69 3.02 9.59
N MET A 96 -9.76 3.60 10.80
CA MET A 96 -9.08 3.07 11.98
C MET A 96 -9.58 1.68 12.34
N GLU A 97 -10.90 1.52 12.45
CA GLU A 97 -11.53 0.23 12.78
C GLU A 97 -11.20 -0.84 11.74
N TYR A 98 -11.22 -0.49 10.44
CA TYR A 98 -10.81 -1.39 9.37
C TYR A 98 -9.34 -1.82 9.53
N ILE A 99 -8.41 -0.88 9.68
CA ILE A 99 -6.98 -1.17 9.82
C ILE A 99 -6.72 -2.05 11.04
N GLU A 100 -7.32 -1.72 12.19
CA GLU A 100 -7.20 -2.52 13.42
C GLU A 100 -7.71 -3.95 13.21
N THR A 101 -8.86 -4.11 12.56
CA THR A 101 -9.43 -5.43 12.24
C THR A 101 -8.50 -6.23 11.33
N GLN A 102 -7.95 -5.60 10.28
CA GLN A 102 -7.02 -6.25 9.35
C GLN A 102 -5.71 -6.67 10.02
N LEU A 103 -5.23 -5.89 10.99
CA LEU A 103 -4.05 -6.21 11.79
C LEU A 103 -4.33 -7.37 12.76
N CYS A 104 -5.44 -7.32 13.50
CA CYS A 104 -5.84 -8.35 14.45
C CYS A 104 -6.09 -9.71 13.78
N ASN A 105 -6.66 -9.71 12.57
CA ASN A 105 -6.94 -10.93 11.82
C ASN A 105 -5.70 -11.53 11.12
N GLY A 106 -4.53 -10.89 11.21
CA GLY A 106 -3.31 -11.35 10.53
C GLY A 106 -3.36 -11.26 8.99
N LEU A 107 -4.40 -10.61 8.44
CA LEU A 107 -4.60 -10.43 7.01
C LEU A 107 -3.68 -9.35 6.42
N SER A 108 -3.13 -8.47 7.27
CA SER A 108 -2.26 -7.39 6.83
C SER A 108 -0.87 -7.83 6.36
N ILE A 109 -0.45 -9.07 6.62
CA ILE A 109 0.91 -9.58 6.33
C ILE A 109 0.94 -10.93 5.63
N THR A 110 -0.22 -11.56 5.43
CA THR A 110 -0.31 -12.88 4.80
C THR A 110 -0.46 -12.71 3.28
N SER A 111 0.66 -12.80 2.56
CA SER A 111 0.68 -13.07 1.11
C SER A 111 0.12 -14.46 0.74
N ALA A 112 -0.51 -15.17 1.68
CA ALA A 112 -0.87 -16.58 1.59
C ALA A 112 -2.33 -16.85 1.20
N LEU A 113 -3.15 -15.84 0.89
CA LEU A 113 -4.59 -16.04 0.68
C LEU A 113 -5.10 -15.99 -0.76
N ILE A 114 -4.23 -16.15 -1.78
CA ILE A 114 -4.70 -16.44 -3.13
C ILE A 114 -3.76 -17.45 -3.80
N THR A 115 -3.90 -18.72 -3.41
CA THR A 115 -3.58 -19.88 -4.29
C THR A 115 -4.87 -20.60 -4.58
#